data_AF-A0A356U9B1-F1
#
_entry.id   AF-A0A356U9B1-F1
#
_cell.length_a   1.000
_cell.length_b   1.000
_cell.length_c   1.000
_cell.angle_alpha   90.00
_cell.angle_beta   90.00
_cell.angle_gamma   90.00
#
_symmetry.space_group_name_H-M   'P 1'
#
loop_
_entity.id
_entity.type
_entity.pdbx_description
1 polymer ?
#
loop_
_entity_poly.entity_id
_entity_poly.type
_entity_poly.pdbx_seq_one_letter_code
_entity_poly.pdbx_strand_id
1 'polypeptide(L)' 'KGRFGWDYIYNEKRLTTPLIKKNGKFEEASWDEAFKLIAQRFTEIKEKYGSESFAALSSARCTNEENYL' A
#
# COMPACT_ATOMS: atom_id res chain seq x y z
N LYS A 1 -2.24 -20.91 -13.32
CA LYS A 1 -2.26 -20.47 -14.74
C LYS A 1 -0.84 -20.00 -15.09
N GLY A 2 -0.18 -20.62 -16.06
CA GLY A 2 1.22 -20.31 -16.42
C GLY A 2 1.34 -19.74 -17.83
N ARG A 3 1.14 -20.57 -18.85
CA ARG A 3 1.34 -20.24 -20.28
C ARG A 3 0.65 -18.95 -20.77
N PHE A 4 -0.55 -18.65 -20.27
CA PHE A 4 -1.42 -17.58 -20.79
C PHE A 4 -1.95 -16.61 -19.73
N GLY A 5 -1.52 -16.73 -18.47
CA GLY A 5 -2.10 -15.97 -17.35
C GLY A 5 -1.29 -14.73 -16.99
N TRP A 6 -0.95 -13.87 -17.96
CA TRP A 6 -0.09 -12.69 -17.76
C TRP A 6 -0.72 -11.39 -18.29
N ASP A 7 -1.97 -11.45 -18.71
CA ASP A 7 -2.79 -10.35 -19.24
C ASP A 7 -2.99 -9.20 -18.23
N TYR A 8 -2.94 -9.48 -16.93
CA TYR A 8 -3.10 -8.47 -15.87
C TYR A 8 -1.95 -7.46 -15.81
N ILE A 9 -0.78 -7.76 -16.38
CA ILE A 9 0.40 -6.89 -16.34
C ILE A 9 0.14 -5.57 -17.09
N TYR A 10 -0.55 -5.66 -18.24
CA TYR A 10 -0.85 -4.56 -19.16
C TYR A 10 -2.31 -4.11 -19.11
N ASN A 11 -3.05 -4.52 -18.08
CA ASN A 11 -4.46 -4.14 -17.95
C ASN A 11 -4.58 -2.64 -17.65
N GLU A 12 -5.40 -1.93 -18.42
CA GLU A 12 -5.65 -0.49 -18.25
C GLU A 12 -6.23 -0.14 -16.87
N LYS A 13 -6.87 -1.09 -16.19
CA LYS A 13 -7.42 -0.90 -14.83
C LYS A 13 -6.38 -1.04 -13.73
N ARG A 14 -5.11 -1.31 -14.07
CA ARG A 14 -4.03 -1.39 -13.09
C ARG A 14 -3.79 -0.01 -12.48
N LEU A 15 -3.76 0.05 -11.15
CA LEU A 15 -3.38 1.27 -10.45
C LEU A 15 -1.89 1.55 -10.67
N THR A 16 -1.59 2.76 -11.12
CA THR A 16 -0.22 3.23 -11.44
C THR A 16 0.19 4.44 -10.60
N THR A 17 -0.75 5.05 -9.89
CA THR A 17 -0.56 6.18 -8.99
C THR A 17 -1.11 5.87 -7.59
N PRO A 18 -0.51 6.43 -6.51
CA PRO A 18 -1.11 6.39 -5.19
C PRO A 18 -2.49 7.05 -5.18
N LEU A 19 -3.41 6.51 -4.38
CA LEU A 19 -4.73 7.07 -4.18
C LEU A 19 -4.96 7.34 -2.68
N ILE A 20 -5.45 8.52 -2.35
CA ILE A 20 -5.81 8.90 -0.97
C ILE A 20 -7.33 9.06 -0.89
N LYS A 21 -7.93 8.48 0.15
CA LYS A 21 -9.37 8.60 0.38
C LYS A 21 -9.69 9.94 1.04
N LYS A 22 -10.31 10.85 0.29
CA LYS A 22 -10.75 12.19 0.74
C LYS A 22 -12.28 12.26 0.60
N ASN A 23 -12.98 12.64 1.66
CA ASN A 23 -14.45 12.78 1.66
C ASN A 23 -15.21 11.57 1.08
N GLY A 24 -14.74 10.35 1.39
CA GLY A 24 -15.36 9.11 0.94
C GLY A 24 -14.99 8.65 -0.47
N LYS A 25 -14.24 9.43 -1.25
CA LYS A 25 -13.78 9.09 -2.60
C LYS A 25 -12.27 8.94 -2.66
N PHE A 26 -11.77 8.11 -3.57
CA PHE A 26 -10.34 7.99 -3.84
C PHE A 26 -9.93 9.02 -4.90
N GLU A 27 -8.90 9.79 -4.58
CA GLU A 27 -8.32 10.80 -5.45
C GLU A 27 -6.83 10.49 -5.64
N GLU A 28 -6.29 10.75 -6.83
CA GLU A 28 -4.86 10.57 -7.12
C GLU A 28 -3.98 11.46 -6.24
N ALA A 29 -2.81 10.95 -5.87
CA ALA A 29 -1.84 11.64 -5.05
C ALA A 29 -0.42 11.40 -5.56
N SER A 30 0.50 12.31 -5.22
CA SER A 30 1.92 12.07 -5.45
C SER A 30 2.46 11.05 -4.43
N TRP A 31 3.59 10.42 -4.76
CA TRP A 31 4.30 9.55 -3.82
C TRP A 31 4.72 10.29 -2.54
N ASP A 32 5.19 11.54 -2.66
CA ASP A 32 5.57 12.36 -1.50
C ASP A 32 4.38 12.64 -0.58
N GLU A 33 3.21 12.99 -1.15
CA GLU A 33 1.99 13.21 -0.38
C GLU A 33 1.55 11.92 0.33
N ALA A 34 1.56 10.79 -0.38
CA ALA A 34 1.16 9.49 0.16
C ALA A 34 2.08 9.04 1.31
N PHE A 35 3.40 9.07 1.12
CA PHE A 35 4.35 8.67 2.16
C PHE A 35 4.34 9.59 3.37
N LYS A 36 4.22 10.91 3.15
CA LYS A 36 4.11 11.88 4.24
C LYS A 36 2.86 11.61 5.09
N LEU A 37 1.72 11.34 4.46
CA LEU A 37 0.48 11.00 5.16
C LEU A 37 0.63 9.70 5.96
N ILE A 38 1.19 8.64 5.35
CA ILE A 38 1.41 7.35 6.03
C ILE A 38 2.30 7.54 7.27
N ALA A 39 3.45 8.20 7.10
CA ALA A 39 4.40 8.42 8.20
C ALA A 39 3.76 9.23 9.33
N GLN A 40 3.04 10.30 9.01
CA GLN A 40 2.34 11.11 10.00
C GLN A 40 1.33 10.27 10.80
N ARG A 41 0.47 9.51 10.12
CA ARG A 41 -0.56 8.69 10.79
C ARG A 41 0.04 7.57 11.63
N PHE A 42 1.11 6.94 11.15
CA PHE A 42 1.82 5.92 11.90
C PHE A 42 2.42 6.50 13.18
N THR A 43 3.06 7.66 13.11
CA THR A 43 3.59 8.34 14.31
C THR A 43 2.48 8.68 15.30
N GLU A 44 1.38 9.30 14.84
CA GLU A 44 0.23 9.64 15.69
C GLU A 44 -0.36 8.41 16.41
N ILE A 45 -0.53 7.31 15.69
CA ILE A 45 -1.06 6.06 16.25
C ILE A 45 -0.08 5.46 17.27
N LYS A 46 1.21 5.44 16.94
CA LYS A 46 2.26 4.92 17.82
C LYS A 46 2.33 5.68 19.13
N GLU A 47 2.28 7.02 19.06
CA GLU A 47 2.31 7.88 20.24
C GLU A 47 1.08 7.70 21.13
N LYS A 48 -0.09 7.48 20.53
CA LYS A 48 -1.36 7.38 21.26
C LYS A 48 -1.64 5.99 21.82
N TYR A 49 -1.25 4.93 21.12
CA TYR A 49 -1.66 3.56 21.41
C TYR A 49 -0.48 2.57 21.61
N GLY A 50 0.76 3.02 21.40
CA GLY A 50 1.97 2.19 21.53
C GLY A 50 2.35 1.44 20.25
N SER A 51 3.48 0.74 20.28
CA SER A 51 3.95 -0.07 19.14
C SER A 51 3.07 -1.30 18.88
N GLU A 52 2.44 -1.84 19.92
CA GLU A 52 1.64 -3.06 19.84
C GLU A 52 0.31 -2.87 19.09
N SER A 53 -0.04 -1.64 18.72
CA SER A 53 -1.24 -1.36 17.92
C SER A 53 -1.06 -1.63 16.42
N PHE A 54 0.14 -1.99 15.97
CA PHE A 54 0.44 -2.26 14.56
C PHE A 54 0.46 -3.76 14.25
N ALA A 55 0.03 -4.08 13.04
CA ALA A 55 0.19 -5.39 12.43
C ALA A 55 0.52 -5.22 10.95
N ALA A 56 1.23 -6.20 10.38
CA ALA A 56 1.47 -6.31 8.95
C ALA A 56 0.94 -7.66 8.45
N LEU A 57 0.48 -7.68 7.19
CA LEU A 57 0.03 -8.90 6.51
C LEU A 57 0.94 -9.15 5.31
N SER A 58 1.71 -10.24 5.36
CA SER A 58 2.59 -10.67 4.27
C SER A 58 1.81 -11.36 3.15
N SER A 59 2.41 -11.51 1.98
CA SER A 59 1.81 -12.20 0.84
C SER A 59 2.73 -13.27 0.28
N ALA A 60 2.21 -14.48 0.10
CA ALA A 60 2.90 -15.57 -0.61
C ALA A 60 3.07 -15.31 -2.12
N ARG A 61 2.52 -14.20 -2.63
CA ARG A 61 2.74 -13.73 -4.02
C ARG A 61 3.88 -12.73 -4.14
N CYS A 62 4.30 -12.13 -3.02
CA CYS A 62 5.48 -11.29 -2.95
C CYS A 62 6.74 -12.16 -2.89
N THR A 63 7.87 -11.53 -3.16
CA THR A 63 9.18 -12.17 -3.01
C THR A 63 9.50 -12.41 -1.53
N ASN A 64 10.49 -13.27 -1.25
CA ASN A 64 10.90 -13.53 0.13
C ASN A 64 11.57 -12.29 0.74
N GLU A 65 12.28 -11.54 -0.08
CA GLU A 65 12.97 -10.30 0.26
C GLU A 65 11.97 -9.22 0.68
N GLU A 66 10.88 -9.02 -0.06
CA GLU A 66 9.82 -8.07 0.29
C GLU A 66 9.09 -8.45 1.59
N ASN A 67 8.92 -9.74 1.88
CA ASN A 67 8.31 -10.18 3.13
C ASN A 67 9.30 -10.13 4.32
N TYR A 68 10.60 -10.05 4.05
CA TYR A 68 11.64 -9.92 5.08
C TYR A 68 11.84 -8.45 5.51
N LEU A 69 11.66 -7.51 4.58
CA LEU A 69 11.72 -6.06 4.83
C LEU A 69 10.56 -5.57 5.68
#